data_AF-A0A8T5DTZ7-F1
#
_entry.id   AF-A0A8T5DTZ7-F1
#
_cell.length_a   1.000
_cell.length_b   1.000
_cell.length_c   1.000
_cell.angle_alpha   90.00
_cell.angle_beta   90.00
_cell.angle_gamma   90.00
#
_symmetry.space_group_name_H-M   'P 1'
#
loop_
_entity.id
_entity.type
_entity.pdbx_description
1 polymer ?
#
loop_
_entity_poly.entity_id
_entity_poly.type
_entity_poly.pdbx_seq_one_letter_code
_entity_poly.pdbx_strand_id
1 'polypeptide(L)'
;MARTTSAFISQLSHKDIRIRRRALRSLFEIDSPGNLEAFVPLLDDKDPWFRSKALDAHRMWAPRLGIDSLAPLATHKSIDARRCAANLLEKFNENTTSIAEILYQDDDNLCKIKASKELIKFDSKGEFTSRLIESENDKIKVIALSSKHISKEQLLSSLENPSNSVQETALKQLKLVNQKISDKKLSKLIDGGVDPLAVVSFSVENSGDTMIKLANHPNSKVRKNMVEILKDKCKSSNDESIKLLIENKCYSVIGRWLQGKRDETSDKLRWEIIENENVDEIERSRLLERLIGRCNEPEIVMKSEELLNSTTSQLLKITAHNLSTAGNTREL
;
A
#
# COMPACT_ATOMS: atom_id res chain seq x y z
N MET A 1 -40.35 1.52 -44.10
CA MET A 1 -39.84 0.25 -43.55
C MET A 1 -38.66 0.57 -42.65
N ALA A 2 -38.66 0.12 -41.39
CA ALA A 2 -37.49 0.20 -40.54
C ALA A 2 -36.36 -0.63 -41.19
N ARG A 3 -35.18 -0.05 -41.38
CA ARG A 3 -34.03 -0.80 -41.90
C ARG A 3 -33.63 -1.86 -40.88
N THR A 4 -33.41 -3.08 -41.35
CA THR A 4 -32.97 -4.20 -40.51
C THR A 4 -31.51 -4.03 -40.12
N THR A 5 -31.09 -4.62 -39.00
CA THR A 5 -29.69 -4.65 -38.55
C THR A 5 -28.73 -5.08 -39.66
N SER A 6 -29.11 -6.09 -40.44
CA SER A 6 -28.35 -6.56 -41.62
C SER A 6 -28.12 -5.48 -42.69
N ALA A 7 -29.10 -4.60 -42.91
CA ALA A 7 -28.98 -3.50 -43.86
C ALA A 7 -28.02 -2.41 -43.35
N PHE A 8 -27.92 -2.21 -42.03
CA PHE A 8 -26.93 -1.29 -41.47
C PHE A 8 -25.52 -1.89 -41.48
N ILE A 9 -25.37 -3.19 -41.18
CA ILE A 9 -24.07 -3.89 -41.26
C ILE A 9 -23.47 -3.75 -42.65
N SER A 10 -24.24 -4.01 -43.72
CA SER A 10 -23.74 -3.87 -45.10
C SER A 10 -23.37 -2.43 -45.48
N GLN A 11 -23.96 -1.43 -44.83
CA GLN A 11 -23.68 -0.02 -45.08
C GLN A 11 -22.39 0.48 -44.41
N LEU A 12 -21.78 -0.28 -43.49
CA LEU A 12 -20.51 0.09 -42.85
C LEU A 12 -19.34 0.17 -43.84
N SER A 13 -19.39 -0.59 -44.94
CA SER A 13 -18.39 -0.61 -46.02
C SER A 13 -18.76 0.25 -47.24
N HIS A 14 -19.83 1.04 -47.16
CA HIS A 14 -20.32 1.83 -48.28
C HIS A 14 -19.33 2.95 -48.70
N LYS A 15 -19.21 3.26 -50.00
CA LYS A 15 -18.28 4.29 -50.50
C LYS A 15 -18.54 5.71 -49.95
N ASP A 16 -19.80 6.06 -49.72
CA ASP A 16 -20.21 7.34 -49.13
C ASP A 16 -20.10 7.32 -47.61
N ILE A 17 -19.20 8.13 -47.08
CA ILE A 17 -18.95 8.32 -45.64
C ILE A 17 -20.22 8.71 -44.85
N ARG A 18 -21.16 9.45 -45.43
CA ARG A 18 -22.41 9.84 -44.75
C ARG A 18 -23.28 8.62 -44.48
N ILE A 19 -23.32 7.68 -45.42
CA ILE A 19 -24.07 6.42 -45.28
C ILE A 19 -23.40 5.55 -44.21
N ARG A 20 -22.07 5.40 -44.25
CA ARG A 20 -21.31 4.66 -43.24
C ARG A 20 -21.54 5.19 -41.82
N ARG A 21 -21.45 6.52 -41.64
CA ARG A 21 -21.68 7.18 -40.34
C ARG A 21 -23.11 7.00 -39.84
N ARG A 22 -24.10 7.05 -40.74
CA ARG A 22 -25.50 6.80 -40.36
C ARG A 22 -25.71 5.36 -39.92
N ALA A 23 -25.18 4.39 -40.68
CA ALA A 23 -25.24 2.97 -40.32
C ALA A 23 -24.58 2.70 -38.97
N LEU A 24 -23.39 3.25 -38.74
CA LEU A 24 -22.69 3.14 -37.47
C LEU A 24 -23.52 3.67 -36.30
N ARG A 25 -24.08 4.89 -36.41
CA ARG A 25 -24.97 5.45 -35.37
C ARG A 25 -26.17 4.55 -35.10
N SER A 26 -26.83 4.08 -36.15
CA SER A 26 -27.98 3.20 -36.00
C SER A 26 -27.62 1.87 -35.32
N LEU A 27 -26.44 1.30 -35.59
CA LEU A 27 -25.99 0.08 -34.89
C LEU A 27 -25.70 0.31 -33.40
N PHE A 28 -25.17 1.50 -33.04
CA PHE A 28 -25.01 1.90 -31.64
C PHE A 28 -26.36 2.14 -30.95
N GLU A 29 -27.32 2.78 -31.64
CA GLU A 29 -28.68 3.00 -31.14
C GLU A 29 -29.44 1.69 -30.92
N ILE A 30 -29.22 0.68 -31.77
CA ILE A 30 -29.77 -0.67 -31.61
C ILE A 30 -29.21 -1.37 -30.37
N ASP A 31 -28.00 -1.02 -29.94
CA ASP A 31 -27.29 -1.57 -28.77
C ASP A 31 -27.34 -3.11 -28.65
N SER A 32 -27.12 -3.81 -29.77
CA SER A 32 -27.04 -5.27 -29.77
C SER A 32 -25.59 -5.72 -29.72
N PRO A 33 -25.16 -6.51 -28.69
CA PRO A 33 -23.81 -7.04 -28.64
C PRO A 33 -23.43 -7.86 -29.87
N GLY A 34 -24.39 -8.55 -30.49
CA GLY A 34 -24.17 -9.32 -31.73
C GLY A 34 -23.71 -8.48 -32.92
N ASN A 35 -23.80 -7.15 -32.85
CA ASN A 35 -23.27 -6.26 -33.88
C ASN A 35 -21.73 -6.18 -33.88
N LEU A 36 -21.05 -6.59 -32.80
CA LEU A 36 -19.63 -6.34 -32.61
C LEU A 36 -18.76 -6.90 -33.74
N GLU A 37 -19.10 -8.07 -34.28
CA GLU A 37 -18.35 -8.69 -35.38
C GLU A 37 -18.25 -7.77 -36.61
N ALA A 38 -19.31 -7.01 -36.90
CA ALA A 38 -19.34 -6.05 -38.01
C ALA A 38 -18.38 -4.86 -37.82
N PHE A 39 -17.91 -4.62 -36.60
CA PHE A 39 -16.97 -3.54 -36.27
C PHE A 39 -15.50 -3.99 -36.34
N VAL A 40 -15.21 -5.29 -36.41
CA VAL A 40 -13.83 -5.79 -36.50
C VAL A 40 -13.08 -5.23 -37.72
N PRO A 41 -13.65 -5.20 -38.95
CA PRO A 41 -12.96 -4.61 -40.11
C PRO A 41 -12.69 -3.09 -39.96
N LEU A 42 -13.45 -2.39 -39.12
CA LEU A 42 -13.29 -0.96 -38.90
C LEU A 42 -12.05 -0.63 -38.05
N LEU A 43 -11.45 -1.61 -37.37
CA LEU A 43 -10.16 -1.44 -36.68
C LEU A 43 -9.03 -1.07 -37.66
N ASP A 44 -9.18 -1.45 -38.93
CA ASP A 44 -8.23 -1.18 -40.02
C ASP A 44 -8.69 -0.05 -40.96
N ASP A 45 -9.74 0.69 -40.59
CA ASP A 45 -10.26 1.75 -41.46
C ASP A 45 -9.22 2.86 -41.70
N LYS A 46 -9.23 3.43 -42.91
CA LYS A 46 -8.34 4.55 -43.27
C LYS A 46 -8.64 5.80 -42.44
N ASP A 47 -9.91 6.07 -42.15
CA ASP A 47 -10.34 7.20 -41.34
C ASP A 47 -10.22 6.85 -39.84
N PRO A 48 -9.37 7.57 -39.07
CA PRO A 48 -9.19 7.34 -37.64
C PRO A 48 -10.49 7.39 -36.82
N TRP A 49 -11.51 8.12 -37.29
CA TRP A 49 -12.80 8.20 -36.61
C TRP A 49 -13.49 6.83 -36.56
N PHE A 50 -13.43 6.05 -37.64
CA PHE A 50 -14.02 4.70 -37.67
C PHE A 50 -13.22 3.72 -36.81
N ARG A 51 -11.88 3.81 -36.79
CA ARG A 51 -11.06 3.00 -35.88
C ARG A 51 -11.39 3.28 -34.42
N SER A 52 -11.51 4.55 -34.04
CA SER A 52 -11.94 4.92 -32.69
C SER A 52 -13.32 4.38 -32.36
N LYS A 53 -14.27 4.42 -33.31
CA LYS A 53 -15.62 3.88 -33.09
C LYS A 53 -15.66 2.36 -33.02
N ALA A 54 -14.76 1.66 -33.71
CA ALA A 54 -14.57 0.23 -33.54
C ALA A 54 -14.12 -0.10 -32.10
N LEU A 55 -13.15 0.65 -31.56
CA LEU A 55 -12.75 0.49 -30.16
C LEU A 55 -13.89 0.81 -29.18
N ASP A 56 -14.69 1.84 -29.45
CA ASP A 56 -15.89 2.15 -28.64
C ASP A 56 -16.89 0.99 -28.65
N ALA A 57 -17.12 0.37 -29.82
CA ALA A 57 -17.98 -0.80 -29.95
C ALA A 57 -17.47 -1.97 -29.11
N HIS A 58 -16.16 -2.27 -29.15
CA HIS A 58 -15.57 -3.31 -28.30
C HIS A 58 -15.73 -3.00 -26.80
N ARG A 59 -15.48 -1.76 -26.36
CA ARG A 59 -15.69 -1.38 -24.94
C ARG A 59 -17.14 -1.56 -24.51
N MET A 60 -18.08 -1.30 -25.41
CA MET A 60 -19.50 -1.34 -25.15
C MET A 60 -20.09 -2.76 -25.17
N TRP A 61 -19.64 -3.61 -26.10
CA TRP A 61 -20.29 -4.89 -26.37
C TRP A 61 -19.47 -6.12 -25.98
N ALA A 62 -18.13 -6.06 -26.00
CA ALA A 62 -17.31 -7.23 -25.68
C ALA A 62 -17.60 -7.83 -24.29
N PRO A 63 -17.74 -7.02 -23.21
CA PRO A 63 -18.09 -7.56 -21.88
C PRO A 63 -19.45 -8.27 -21.82
N ARG A 64 -20.33 -8.09 -22.82
CA ARG A 64 -21.65 -8.72 -22.93
C ARG A 64 -21.67 -9.96 -23.82
N LEU A 65 -20.56 -10.30 -24.48
CA LEU A 65 -20.45 -11.45 -25.39
C LEU A 65 -19.58 -12.58 -24.81
N GLY A 66 -18.54 -12.24 -24.07
CA GLY A 66 -17.55 -13.19 -23.55
C GLY A 66 -16.14 -12.90 -24.06
N ILE A 67 -15.16 -13.53 -23.44
CA ILE A 67 -13.75 -13.17 -23.52
C ILE A 67 -13.17 -13.32 -24.92
N ASP A 68 -13.65 -14.30 -25.68
CA ASP A 68 -13.21 -14.56 -27.06
C ASP A 68 -13.49 -13.37 -28.00
N SER A 69 -14.46 -12.51 -27.64
CA SER A 69 -14.71 -11.27 -28.38
C SER A 69 -13.57 -10.24 -28.32
N LEU A 70 -12.59 -10.44 -27.42
CA LEU A 70 -11.35 -9.65 -27.38
C LEU A 70 -10.25 -10.17 -28.31
N ALA A 71 -10.35 -11.38 -28.85
CA ALA A 71 -9.31 -11.96 -29.71
C ALA A 71 -8.92 -11.06 -30.91
N PRO A 72 -9.87 -10.39 -31.61
CA PRO A 72 -9.53 -9.47 -32.69
C PRO A 72 -8.75 -8.24 -32.24
N LEU A 73 -8.94 -7.80 -30.99
CA LEU A 73 -8.19 -6.68 -30.43
C LEU A 73 -6.82 -7.11 -29.92
N ALA A 74 -6.74 -8.25 -29.22
CA ALA A 74 -5.52 -8.73 -28.55
C ALA A 74 -4.41 -9.12 -29.53
N THR A 75 -4.77 -9.60 -30.72
CA THR A 75 -3.81 -9.99 -31.78
C THR A 75 -3.62 -8.90 -32.84
N HIS A 76 -4.24 -7.73 -32.67
CA HIS A 76 -4.23 -6.69 -33.68
C HIS A 76 -2.87 -6.00 -33.82
N LYS A 77 -2.51 -5.58 -35.04
CA LYS A 77 -1.26 -4.84 -35.30
C LYS A 77 -1.19 -3.47 -34.60
N SER A 78 -2.36 -2.85 -34.35
CA SER A 78 -2.45 -1.56 -33.66
C SER A 78 -2.27 -1.73 -32.15
N ILE A 79 -1.31 -0.99 -31.59
CA ILE A 79 -1.09 -0.90 -30.14
C ILE A 79 -2.35 -0.41 -29.40
N ASP A 80 -3.13 0.50 -29.99
CA ASP A 80 -4.35 1.02 -29.35
C ASP A 80 -5.42 -0.07 -29.19
N ALA A 81 -5.50 -0.99 -30.16
CA ALA A 81 -6.41 -2.13 -30.09
C ALA A 81 -5.97 -3.14 -29.02
N ARG A 82 -4.68 -3.49 -28.97
CA ARG A 82 -4.15 -4.41 -27.95
C ARG A 82 -4.26 -3.84 -26.53
N ARG A 83 -3.96 -2.54 -26.36
CA ARG A 83 -4.20 -1.83 -25.09
C ARG A 83 -5.68 -1.77 -24.73
N CYS A 84 -6.58 -1.66 -25.71
CA CYS A 84 -8.02 -1.75 -25.47
C CYS A 84 -8.40 -3.13 -24.92
N ALA A 85 -7.92 -4.22 -25.53
CA ALA A 85 -8.12 -5.57 -25.02
C ALA A 85 -7.60 -5.73 -23.58
N ALA A 86 -6.36 -5.29 -23.34
CA ALA A 86 -5.72 -5.40 -22.02
C ALA A 86 -6.48 -4.64 -20.93
N ASN A 87 -7.01 -3.45 -21.26
CA ASN A 87 -7.85 -2.68 -20.32
C ASN A 87 -9.24 -3.29 -20.12
N LEU A 88 -9.74 -4.08 -21.07
CA LEU A 88 -11.05 -4.71 -20.97
C LEU A 88 -11.03 -6.05 -20.22
N LEU A 89 -9.87 -6.71 -20.06
CA LEU A 89 -9.79 -8.00 -19.36
C LEU A 89 -10.48 -7.99 -17.99
N GLU A 90 -10.27 -6.94 -17.18
CA GLU A 90 -10.85 -6.80 -15.84
C GLU A 90 -12.40 -6.69 -15.83
N LYS A 91 -13.02 -6.50 -17.00
CA LYS A 91 -14.49 -6.41 -17.15
C LYS A 91 -15.17 -7.77 -17.31
N PHE A 92 -14.40 -8.85 -17.44
CA PHE A 92 -14.91 -10.19 -17.60
C PHE A 92 -14.93 -10.93 -16.25
N ASN A 93 -16.04 -11.63 -15.99
CA ASN A 93 -16.22 -12.45 -14.79
C ASN A 93 -15.79 -13.91 -14.98
N GLU A 94 -15.48 -14.30 -16.21
CA GLU A 94 -15.03 -15.65 -16.56
C GLU A 94 -13.50 -15.73 -16.63
N ASN A 95 -12.99 -16.93 -16.93
CA ASN A 95 -11.55 -17.15 -17.04
C ASN A 95 -10.96 -16.41 -18.25
N THR A 96 -10.11 -15.42 -17.98
CA THR A 96 -9.49 -14.59 -19.02
C THR A 96 -8.09 -15.03 -19.44
N THR A 97 -7.64 -16.19 -18.99
CA THR A 97 -6.24 -16.66 -19.15
C THR A 97 -5.80 -16.70 -20.61
N SER A 98 -6.64 -17.19 -21.53
CA SER A 98 -6.31 -17.33 -22.95
C SER A 98 -5.89 -16.00 -23.59
N ILE A 99 -6.69 -14.95 -23.39
CA ILE A 99 -6.40 -13.61 -23.92
C ILE A 99 -5.29 -12.93 -23.13
N ALA A 100 -5.23 -13.13 -21.81
CA ALA A 100 -4.17 -12.59 -20.99
C ALA A 100 -2.79 -13.14 -21.39
N GLU A 101 -2.67 -14.43 -21.72
CA GLU A 101 -1.41 -14.99 -22.22
C GLU A 101 -0.95 -14.36 -23.54
N ILE A 102 -1.88 -14.12 -24.48
CA ILE A 102 -1.57 -13.41 -25.73
C ILE A 102 -1.00 -12.01 -25.42
N LEU A 103 -1.68 -11.26 -24.56
CA LEU A 103 -1.29 -9.89 -24.20
C LEU A 103 -0.02 -9.82 -23.34
N TYR A 104 0.34 -10.90 -22.64
CA TYR A 104 1.60 -10.99 -21.90
C TYR A 104 2.81 -11.15 -22.83
N GLN A 105 2.63 -11.72 -24.02
CA GLN A 105 3.67 -11.81 -25.06
C GLN A 105 3.82 -10.52 -25.89
N ASP A 106 2.95 -9.53 -25.69
CA ASP A 106 3.02 -8.22 -26.37
C ASP A 106 4.25 -7.43 -25.93
N ASP A 107 4.93 -6.72 -26.83
CA ASP A 107 6.06 -5.85 -26.48
C ASP A 107 5.65 -4.66 -25.59
N ASP A 108 4.39 -4.24 -25.60
CA ASP A 108 3.90 -3.13 -24.80
C ASP A 108 3.78 -3.49 -23.30
N ASN A 109 4.52 -2.75 -22.46
CA ASN A 109 4.51 -2.94 -21.02
C ASN A 109 3.12 -2.82 -20.39
N LEU A 110 2.24 -1.97 -20.91
CA LEU A 110 0.88 -1.84 -20.35
C LEU A 110 0.07 -3.12 -20.59
N CYS A 111 0.14 -3.69 -21.79
CA CYS A 111 -0.45 -4.99 -22.10
C CYS A 111 0.07 -6.07 -21.15
N LYS A 112 1.41 -6.19 -21.02
CA LYS A 112 2.03 -7.18 -20.11
C LYS A 112 1.53 -7.02 -18.68
N ILE A 113 1.58 -5.80 -18.12
CA ILE A 113 1.18 -5.53 -16.74
C ILE A 113 -0.29 -5.86 -16.49
N LYS A 114 -1.19 -5.47 -17.40
CA LYS A 114 -2.63 -5.75 -17.27
C LYS A 114 -2.91 -7.25 -17.39
N ALA A 115 -2.28 -7.93 -18.35
CA ALA A 115 -2.35 -9.37 -18.49
C ALA A 115 -1.87 -10.11 -17.23
N SER A 116 -0.72 -9.72 -16.67
CA SER A 116 -0.15 -10.36 -15.47
C SER A 116 -1.10 -10.36 -14.28
N LYS A 117 -1.90 -9.29 -14.08
CA LYS A 117 -2.89 -9.24 -13.00
C LYS A 117 -3.95 -10.32 -13.15
N GLU A 118 -4.46 -10.50 -14.36
CA GLU A 118 -5.48 -11.50 -14.65
C GLU A 118 -4.92 -12.91 -14.64
N LEU A 119 -3.68 -13.10 -15.10
CA LEU A 119 -2.99 -14.39 -14.98
C LEU A 119 -2.87 -14.81 -13.51
N ILE A 120 -2.44 -13.92 -12.61
CA ILE A 120 -2.37 -14.23 -11.16
C ILE A 120 -3.74 -14.54 -10.57
N LYS A 121 -4.80 -13.84 -10.99
CA LYS A 121 -6.17 -14.07 -10.50
C LYS A 121 -6.66 -15.50 -10.77
N PHE A 122 -6.29 -16.08 -11.91
CA PHE A 122 -6.67 -17.44 -12.31
C PHE A 122 -5.53 -18.48 -12.13
N ASP A 123 -4.44 -18.10 -11.46
CA ASP A 123 -3.31 -18.99 -11.19
C ASP A 123 -3.67 -19.99 -10.09
N SER A 124 -4.08 -21.20 -10.49
CA SER A 124 -4.50 -22.24 -9.55
C SER A 124 -3.33 -23.08 -9.00
N LYS A 125 -2.22 -23.13 -9.74
CA LYS A 125 -1.07 -24.01 -9.46
C LYS A 125 0.22 -23.24 -9.13
N GLY A 126 0.23 -21.92 -9.27
CA GLY A 126 1.45 -21.11 -9.07
C GLY A 126 2.36 -21.04 -10.29
N GLU A 127 1.92 -21.54 -11.45
CA GLU A 127 2.72 -21.57 -12.69
C GLU A 127 2.97 -20.14 -13.19
N PHE A 128 1.94 -19.30 -13.18
CA PHE A 128 2.08 -17.90 -13.57
C PHE A 128 2.87 -17.11 -12.53
N THR A 129 2.66 -17.37 -11.25
CA THR A 129 3.45 -16.77 -10.17
C THR A 129 4.95 -17.00 -10.38
N SER A 130 5.33 -18.25 -10.64
CA SER A 130 6.73 -18.65 -10.87
C SER A 130 7.31 -18.04 -12.14
N ARG A 131 6.50 -17.86 -13.19
CA ARG A 131 6.94 -17.20 -14.42
C ARG A 131 7.08 -15.68 -14.27
N LEU A 132 6.12 -15.04 -13.61
CA LEU A 132 6.03 -13.59 -13.52
C LEU A 132 7.05 -12.99 -12.54
N ILE A 133 7.47 -13.73 -11.52
CA ILE A 133 8.49 -13.26 -10.57
C ILE A 133 9.89 -13.11 -11.24
N GLU A 134 10.14 -13.88 -12.30
CA GLU A 134 11.37 -13.81 -13.11
C GLU A 134 11.34 -12.69 -14.18
N SER A 135 10.23 -11.96 -14.30
CA SER A 135 10.09 -10.89 -15.29
C SER A 135 11.12 -9.77 -15.07
N GLU A 136 11.70 -9.19 -16.12
CA GLU A 136 12.55 -8.00 -15.97
C GLU A 136 11.78 -6.74 -15.53
N ASN A 137 10.45 -6.76 -15.62
CA ASN A 137 9.61 -5.62 -15.26
C ASN A 137 9.21 -5.68 -13.78
N ASP A 138 9.70 -4.73 -12.98
CA ASP A 138 9.42 -4.66 -11.55
C ASP A 138 7.92 -4.62 -11.21
N LYS A 139 7.09 -3.97 -12.03
CA LYS A 139 5.64 -3.93 -11.78
C LYS A 139 5.01 -5.31 -11.93
N ILE A 140 5.55 -6.14 -12.83
CA ILE A 140 5.12 -7.53 -13.01
C ILE A 140 5.59 -8.39 -11.83
N LYS A 141 6.82 -8.19 -11.33
CA LYS A 141 7.28 -8.83 -10.08
C LYS A 141 6.39 -8.49 -8.90
N VAL A 142 6.03 -7.21 -8.71
CA VAL A 142 5.10 -6.76 -7.66
C VAL A 142 3.74 -7.46 -7.76
N ILE A 143 3.23 -7.66 -8.98
CA ILE A 143 2.00 -8.43 -9.20
C ILE A 143 2.19 -9.90 -8.78
N ALA A 144 3.29 -10.53 -9.18
CA ALA A 144 3.60 -11.91 -8.83
C ALA A 144 3.73 -12.10 -7.30
N LEU A 145 4.39 -11.17 -6.62
CA LEU A 145 4.55 -11.17 -5.16
C LEU A 145 3.21 -11.09 -4.41
N SER A 146 2.15 -10.58 -5.05
CA SER A 146 0.82 -10.53 -4.44
C SER A 146 0.04 -11.84 -4.58
N SER A 147 0.61 -12.85 -5.24
CA SER A 147 0.00 -14.17 -5.42
C SER A 147 -0.05 -14.95 -4.12
N LYS A 148 -1.13 -15.72 -3.92
CA LYS A 148 -1.24 -16.71 -2.83
C LYS A 148 -0.26 -17.89 -2.98
N HIS A 149 0.31 -18.07 -4.18
CA HIS A 149 1.25 -19.15 -4.49
C HIS A 149 2.72 -18.72 -4.37
N ILE A 150 3.01 -17.47 -4.00
CA ILE A 150 4.38 -17.02 -3.83
C ILE A 150 5.04 -17.77 -2.66
N SER A 151 6.22 -18.34 -2.90
CA SER A 151 6.94 -19.05 -1.85
C SER A 151 7.70 -18.09 -0.93
N LYS A 152 8.00 -18.54 0.28
CA LYS A 152 8.82 -17.78 1.23
C LYS A 152 10.22 -17.52 0.67
N GLU A 153 10.80 -18.47 -0.05
CA GLU A 153 12.12 -18.36 -0.68
C GLU A 153 12.10 -17.25 -1.74
N GLN A 154 11.05 -17.19 -2.56
CA GLN A 154 10.85 -16.13 -3.55
C GLN A 154 10.67 -14.75 -2.90
N LEU A 155 9.96 -14.68 -1.78
CA LEU A 155 9.83 -13.44 -1.01
C LEU A 155 11.19 -12.98 -0.46
N LEU A 156 11.97 -13.89 0.11
CA LEU A 156 13.28 -13.58 0.69
C LEU A 156 14.33 -13.18 -0.36
N SER A 157 14.30 -13.81 -1.54
CA SER A 157 15.16 -13.44 -2.66
C SER A 157 14.79 -12.08 -3.24
N SER A 158 13.49 -11.74 -3.26
CA SER A 158 12.99 -10.45 -3.75
C SER A 158 13.45 -9.25 -2.90
N LEU A 159 13.92 -9.47 -1.68
CA LEU A 159 14.57 -8.43 -0.87
C LEU A 159 15.95 -8.01 -1.42
N GLU A 160 16.58 -8.83 -2.26
CA GLU A 160 17.86 -8.48 -2.93
C GLU A 160 17.63 -7.77 -4.28
N ASN A 161 16.37 -7.55 -4.68
CA ASN A 161 16.03 -6.86 -5.92
C ASN A 161 16.42 -5.36 -5.84
N PRO A 162 16.96 -4.75 -6.91
CA PRO A 162 17.33 -3.33 -6.91
C PRO A 162 16.14 -2.36 -6.78
N SER A 163 14.91 -2.82 -7.01
CA SER A 163 13.70 -2.01 -6.97
C SER A 163 13.09 -1.98 -5.58
N ASN A 164 13.05 -0.80 -4.97
CA ASN A 164 12.43 -0.59 -3.66
C ASN A 164 10.98 -1.05 -3.63
N SER A 165 10.24 -0.87 -4.74
CA SER A 165 8.83 -1.31 -4.84
C SER A 165 8.66 -2.84 -4.73
N VAL A 166 9.62 -3.61 -5.25
CA VAL A 166 9.65 -5.07 -5.16
C VAL A 166 10.02 -5.48 -3.73
N GLN A 167 11.04 -4.84 -3.15
CA GLN A 167 11.47 -5.09 -1.76
C GLN A 167 10.36 -4.78 -0.75
N GLU A 168 9.70 -3.63 -0.88
CA GLU A 168 8.58 -3.20 -0.01
C GLU A 168 7.38 -4.14 -0.11
N THR A 169 7.06 -4.60 -1.32
CA THR A 169 5.99 -5.58 -1.53
C THR A 169 6.35 -6.92 -0.90
N ALA A 170 7.59 -7.37 -1.05
CA ALA A 170 8.07 -8.59 -0.42
C ALA A 170 8.03 -8.50 1.11
N LEU A 171 8.48 -7.38 1.70
CA LEU A 171 8.36 -7.11 3.15
C LEU A 171 6.91 -7.18 3.62
N LYS A 172 5.97 -6.58 2.88
CA LYS A 172 4.55 -6.64 3.21
C LYS A 172 4.03 -8.08 3.28
N GLN A 173 4.42 -8.93 2.33
CA GLN A 173 4.01 -10.34 2.32
C GLN A 173 4.69 -11.16 3.41
N LEU A 174 5.99 -10.95 3.63
CA LEU A 174 6.76 -11.59 4.70
C LEU A 174 6.15 -11.30 6.08
N LYS A 175 5.60 -10.11 6.28
CA LYS A 175 4.88 -9.73 7.50
C LYS A 175 3.62 -10.58 7.70
N LEU A 176 2.84 -10.82 6.65
CA LEU A 176 1.61 -11.61 6.72
C LEU A 176 1.88 -13.08 7.12
N VAL A 177 3.04 -13.61 6.73
CA VAL A 177 3.47 -14.96 7.10
C VAL A 177 4.37 -15.00 8.35
N ASN A 178 4.45 -13.90 9.11
CA ASN A 178 5.27 -13.75 10.32
C ASN A 178 6.74 -14.19 10.13
N GLN A 179 7.30 -13.89 8.96
CA GLN A 179 8.67 -14.28 8.65
C GLN A 179 9.67 -13.31 9.28
N LYS A 180 10.58 -13.85 10.11
CA LYS A 180 11.68 -13.08 10.68
C LYS A 180 12.70 -12.68 9.61
N ILE A 181 13.24 -11.47 9.73
CA ILE A 181 14.27 -10.91 8.86
C ILE A 181 15.38 -10.39 9.76
N SER A 182 16.65 -10.68 9.46
CA SER A 182 17.76 -10.25 10.31
C SER A 182 17.95 -8.73 10.31
N ASP A 183 18.38 -8.17 11.44
CA ASP A 183 18.58 -6.72 11.58
C ASP A 183 19.59 -6.17 10.56
N LYS A 184 20.67 -6.91 10.29
CA LYS A 184 21.64 -6.57 9.23
C LYS A 184 20.98 -6.40 7.86
N LYS A 185 20.02 -7.26 7.51
CA LYS A 185 19.29 -7.17 6.24
C LYS A 185 18.32 -5.99 6.25
N LEU A 186 17.65 -5.72 7.38
CA LEU A 186 16.79 -4.55 7.54
C LEU A 186 17.56 -3.23 7.39
N SER A 187 18.74 -3.11 8.02
CA SER A 187 19.58 -1.92 7.86
C SER A 187 19.95 -1.71 6.40
N LYS A 188 20.41 -2.76 5.70
CA LYS A 188 20.74 -2.67 4.26
C LYS A 188 19.58 -2.19 3.40
N LEU A 189 18.35 -2.63 3.70
CA LEU A 189 17.15 -2.21 2.96
C LEU A 189 16.89 -0.71 3.15
N ILE A 190 16.96 -0.22 4.39
CA ILE A 190 16.80 1.23 4.68
C ILE A 190 17.91 2.03 4.01
N ASP A 191 19.16 1.58 4.11
CA ASP A 191 20.32 2.24 3.50
C ASP A 191 20.20 2.25 1.95
N GLY A 192 19.50 1.26 1.37
CA GLY A 192 19.15 1.18 -0.05
C GLY A 192 17.93 2.01 -0.47
N GLY A 193 17.26 2.71 0.45
CA GLY A 193 16.15 3.61 0.16
C GLY A 193 14.75 2.99 0.23
N VAL A 194 14.61 1.78 0.76
CA VAL A 194 13.29 1.20 1.09
C VAL A 194 12.57 2.09 2.09
N ASP A 195 11.26 2.31 1.90
CA ASP A 195 10.46 3.09 2.86
C ASP A 195 10.62 2.52 4.28
N PRO A 196 11.14 3.30 5.24
CA PRO A 196 11.23 2.92 6.65
C PRO A 196 9.96 2.30 7.22
N LEU A 197 8.76 2.75 6.79
CA LEU A 197 7.47 2.21 7.23
C LEU A 197 7.29 0.72 6.91
N ALA A 198 7.87 0.22 5.82
CA ALA A 198 7.83 -1.20 5.47
C ALA A 198 8.69 -2.06 6.43
N VAL A 199 9.64 -1.45 7.14
CA VAL A 199 10.63 -2.12 7.99
C VAL A 199 10.27 -2.09 9.48
N VAL A 200 9.52 -1.08 9.95
CA VAL A 200 9.25 -0.84 11.39
C VAL A 200 8.77 -2.10 12.13
N SER A 201 7.85 -2.88 11.56
CA SER A 201 7.35 -4.07 12.26
C SER A 201 8.44 -5.11 12.50
N PHE A 202 9.31 -5.32 11.53
CA PHE A 202 10.42 -6.26 11.64
C PHE A 202 11.50 -5.75 12.60
N SER A 203 11.77 -4.44 12.61
CA SER A 203 12.75 -3.88 13.54
C SER A 203 12.32 -4.03 15.00
N VAL A 204 11.02 -3.85 15.28
CA VAL A 204 10.48 -4.05 16.64
C VAL A 204 10.59 -5.52 17.06
N GLU A 205 10.32 -6.46 16.15
CA GLU A 205 10.44 -7.90 16.43
C GLU A 205 11.88 -8.35 16.72
N ASN A 206 12.86 -7.69 16.10
CA ASN A 206 14.26 -8.03 16.29
C ASN A 206 14.90 -7.42 17.53
N SER A 207 14.37 -6.29 18.01
CA SER A 207 15.01 -5.50 19.07
C SER A 207 16.50 -5.23 18.78
N GLY A 208 16.81 -4.71 17.58
CA GLY A 208 18.18 -4.44 17.14
C GLY A 208 18.46 -2.98 16.75
N ASP A 209 19.65 -2.71 16.24
CA ASP A 209 20.13 -1.37 15.86
C ASP A 209 19.21 -0.66 14.86
N THR A 210 18.59 -1.41 13.96
CA THR A 210 17.63 -0.85 13.01
C THR A 210 16.43 -0.21 13.72
N MET A 211 15.98 -0.79 14.83
CA MET A 211 14.91 -0.21 15.64
C MET A 211 15.34 1.13 16.24
N ILE A 212 16.57 1.23 16.74
CA ILE A 212 17.14 2.47 17.30
C ILE A 212 17.23 3.56 16.22
N LYS A 213 17.74 3.21 15.04
CA LYS A 213 17.78 4.12 13.87
C LYS A 213 16.39 4.65 13.53
N LEU A 214 15.39 3.77 13.49
CA LEU A 214 14.01 4.13 13.17
C LEU A 214 13.31 4.95 14.27
N ALA A 215 13.63 4.69 15.54
CA ALA A 215 13.12 5.46 16.67
C ALA A 215 13.56 6.94 16.62
N ASN A 216 14.75 7.21 16.08
CA ASN A 216 15.31 8.55 15.89
C ASN A 216 15.09 9.13 14.48
N HIS A 217 14.38 8.41 13.61
CA HIS A 217 14.16 8.83 12.24
C HIS A 217 13.37 10.17 12.17
N PRO A 218 13.71 11.12 11.28
CA PRO A 218 13.08 12.45 11.24
C PRO A 218 11.58 12.40 10.93
N ASN A 219 11.15 11.47 10.09
CA ASN A 219 9.74 11.28 9.74
C ASN A 219 8.89 10.85 10.96
N SER A 220 7.95 11.71 11.37
CA SER A 220 7.07 11.47 12.52
C SER A 220 6.11 10.29 12.32
N LYS A 221 5.74 9.96 11.08
CA LYS A 221 4.88 8.80 10.77
C LYS A 221 5.57 7.48 11.12
N VAL A 222 6.88 7.38 10.88
CA VAL A 222 7.70 6.21 11.23
C VAL A 222 7.69 5.99 12.75
N ARG A 223 8.00 7.05 13.51
CA ARG A 223 7.99 7.00 14.98
C ARG A 223 6.59 6.68 15.52
N LYS A 224 5.53 7.26 14.93
CA LYS A 224 4.14 6.99 15.33
C LYS A 224 3.78 5.51 15.11
N ASN A 225 4.07 4.98 13.92
CA ASN A 225 3.80 3.58 13.60
C ASN A 225 4.56 2.62 14.53
N MET A 226 5.82 2.94 14.86
CA MET A 226 6.59 2.17 15.84
C MET A 226 5.91 2.14 17.21
N VAL A 227 5.45 3.28 17.71
CA VAL A 227 4.74 3.36 19.00
C VAL A 227 3.45 2.53 18.98
N GLU A 228 2.69 2.54 17.88
CA GLU A 228 1.48 1.72 17.74
C GLU A 228 1.81 0.23 17.86
N ILE A 229 2.85 -0.24 17.16
CA ILE A 229 3.29 -1.64 17.23
C ILE A 229 3.81 -2.00 18.62
N LEU A 230 4.58 -1.10 19.26
CA LEU A 230 5.09 -1.31 20.62
C LEU A 230 3.96 -1.37 21.66
N LYS A 231 2.90 -0.58 21.51
CA LYS A 231 1.73 -0.65 22.43
C LYS A 231 0.99 -1.98 22.29
N ASP A 232 0.92 -2.50 21.07
CA ASP A 232 0.31 -3.79 20.80
C ASP A 232 1.14 -4.95 21.38
N LYS A 233 2.46 -4.96 21.11
CA LYS A 233 3.35 -6.08 21.45
C LYS A 233 3.99 -6.01 22.84
N CYS A 234 4.34 -4.81 23.33
CA CYS A 234 5.08 -4.63 24.58
C CYS A 234 4.16 -4.09 25.68
N LYS A 235 3.99 -4.88 26.74
CA LYS A 235 3.12 -4.56 27.87
C LYS A 235 3.91 -4.01 29.06
N SER A 236 5.18 -4.38 29.20
CA SER A 236 6.04 -4.04 30.33
C SER A 236 7.27 -3.26 29.89
N SER A 237 7.85 -2.47 30.80
CA SER A 237 9.19 -1.86 30.62
C SER A 237 10.30 -2.91 30.54
N ASN A 238 10.00 -4.16 30.93
CA ASN A 238 10.94 -5.26 30.86
C ASN A 238 11.02 -5.96 29.49
N ASP A 239 10.12 -5.64 28.56
CA ASP A 239 10.15 -6.19 27.20
C ASP A 239 11.43 -5.75 26.48
N GLU A 240 12.08 -6.67 25.74
CA GLU A 240 13.40 -6.45 25.12
C GLU A 240 13.46 -5.18 24.26
N SER A 241 12.43 -4.96 23.44
CA SER A 241 12.33 -3.78 22.58
C SER A 241 12.25 -2.48 23.39
N ILE A 242 11.63 -2.50 24.56
CA ILE A 242 11.53 -1.33 25.44
C ILE A 242 12.84 -1.10 26.18
N LYS A 243 13.47 -2.14 26.72
CA LYS A 243 14.81 -2.07 27.33
C LYS A 243 15.83 -1.46 26.38
N LEU A 244 15.87 -1.94 25.13
CA LEU A 244 16.78 -1.43 24.11
C LEU A 244 16.59 0.07 23.86
N LEU A 245 15.33 0.53 23.77
CA LEU A 245 15.03 1.95 23.58
C LEU A 245 15.49 2.79 24.79
N ILE A 246 15.32 2.28 26.01
CA ILE A 246 15.74 2.95 27.26
C ILE A 246 17.26 3.09 27.28
N GLU A 247 17.98 1.99 27.05
CA GLU A 247 19.45 1.96 27.01
C GLU A 247 20.02 2.95 25.97
N ASN A 248 19.33 3.10 24.84
CA ASN A 248 19.71 3.99 23.75
C ASN A 248 19.02 5.36 23.79
N LYS A 249 18.45 5.73 24.94
CA LYS A 249 17.93 7.09 25.21
C LYS A 249 16.88 7.55 24.19
N CYS A 250 16.09 6.64 23.64
CA CYS A 250 15.05 6.92 22.62
C CYS A 250 13.76 7.48 23.27
N TYR A 251 13.91 8.52 24.09
CA TYR A 251 12.87 8.99 25.01
C TYR A 251 11.60 9.50 24.33
N SER A 252 11.69 10.06 23.12
CA SER A 252 10.50 10.53 22.40
C SER A 252 9.55 9.37 22.03
N VAL A 253 10.09 8.20 21.70
CA VAL A 253 9.29 6.99 21.42
C VAL A 253 8.79 6.38 22.73
N ILE A 254 9.67 6.25 23.74
CA ILE A 254 9.31 5.71 25.06
C ILE A 254 8.18 6.55 25.69
N GLY A 255 8.29 7.87 25.67
CA GLY A 255 7.31 8.75 26.29
C GLY A 255 5.92 8.67 25.64
N ARG A 256 5.86 8.36 24.34
CA ARG A 256 4.59 8.09 23.64
C ARG A 256 4.07 6.68 23.92
N TRP A 257 4.95 5.69 24.08
CA TRP A 257 4.57 4.34 24.50
C TRP A 257 4.00 4.33 25.93
N LEU A 258 4.58 5.12 26.84
CA LEU A 258 4.10 5.33 28.22
C LEU A 258 2.73 6.02 28.31
N GLN A 259 2.26 6.67 27.23
CA GLN A 259 1.00 7.39 27.25
C GLN A 259 -0.18 6.43 27.45
N GLY A 260 -0.94 6.65 28.52
CA GLY A 260 -2.09 5.86 28.92
C GLY A 260 -1.78 4.71 29.89
N LYS A 261 -0.51 4.43 30.17
CA LYS A 261 -0.10 3.43 31.16
C LYS A 261 -0.18 3.99 32.59
N ARG A 262 -0.68 3.16 33.52
CA ARG A 262 -0.95 3.50 34.92
C ARG A 262 -0.34 2.50 35.92
N ASP A 263 0.45 1.55 35.45
CA ASP A 263 1.14 0.61 36.33
C ASP A 263 2.39 1.26 36.96
N GLU A 264 2.73 0.81 38.16
CA GLU A 264 3.83 1.34 38.97
C GLU A 264 5.17 1.33 38.21
N THR A 265 5.45 0.29 37.42
CA THR A 265 6.71 0.18 36.66
C THR A 265 6.82 1.22 35.55
N SER A 266 5.71 1.50 34.85
CA SER A 266 5.63 2.55 33.84
C SER A 266 5.69 3.94 34.44
N ASP A 267 5.09 4.13 35.62
CA ASP A 267 5.14 5.40 36.35
C ASP A 267 6.54 5.70 36.87
N LYS A 268 7.23 4.70 37.43
CA LYS A 268 8.63 4.79 37.83
C LYS A 268 9.52 5.22 36.65
N LEU A 269 9.42 4.52 35.52
CA LEU A 269 10.17 4.86 34.31
C LEU A 269 9.84 6.28 33.82
N ARG A 270 8.57 6.70 33.91
CA ARG A 270 8.17 8.05 33.50
C ARG A 270 8.86 9.11 34.35
N TRP A 271 8.86 8.96 35.67
CA TRP A 271 9.51 9.89 36.57
C TRP A 271 11.04 9.87 36.43
N GLU A 272 11.65 8.69 36.22
CA GLU A 272 13.07 8.58 35.88
C GLU A 272 13.46 9.40 34.64
N ILE A 273 12.58 9.49 33.64
CA ILE A 273 12.82 10.32 32.43
C ILE A 273 12.56 11.81 32.73
N ILE A 274 11.48 12.15 33.44
CA ILE A 274 11.13 13.54 33.79
C ILE A 274 12.22 14.18 34.67
N GLU A 275 12.79 13.43 35.61
CA GLU A 275 13.80 13.92 36.56
C GLU A 275 15.22 13.92 35.96
N ASN A 276 15.42 13.35 34.76
CA ASN A 276 16.73 13.26 34.13
C ASN A 276 17.10 14.52 33.34
N GLU A 277 18.03 15.31 33.88
CA GLU A 277 18.54 16.55 33.27
C GLU A 277 19.22 16.36 31.90
N ASN A 278 19.61 15.14 31.53
CA ASN A 278 20.18 14.86 30.21
C ASN A 278 19.13 14.67 29.11
N VAL A 279 17.84 14.66 29.48
CA VAL A 279 16.72 14.56 28.54
C VAL A 279 16.31 15.97 28.13
N ASP A 280 16.02 16.15 26.84
CA ASP A 280 15.51 17.41 26.31
C ASP A 280 14.31 17.93 27.14
N GLU A 281 14.39 19.18 27.55
CA GLU A 281 13.43 19.84 28.44
C GLU A 281 12.00 19.76 27.90
N ILE A 282 11.84 19.85 26.58
CA ILE A 282 10.53 19.77 25.93
C ILE A 282 9.95 18.35 26.04
N GLU A 283 10.76 17.30 25.88
CA GLU A 283 10.26 15.93 26.07
C GLU A 283 9.91 15.64 27.54
N ARG A 284 10.69 16.18 28.49
CA ARG A 284 10.37 16.13 29.93
C ARG A 284 9.04 16.82 30.23
N SER A 285 8.83 18.04 29.71
CA SER A 285 7.55 18.77 29.87
C SER A 285 6.38 18.00 29.27
N ARG A 286 6.54 17.45 28.06
CA ARG A 286 5.47 16.65 27.40
C ARG A 286 5.07 15.42 28.20
N LEU A 287 6.01 14.76 28.88
CA LEU A 287 5.70 13.63 29.75
C LEU A 287 4.85 14.05 30.95
N LEU A 288 5.16 15.21 31.53
CA LEU A 288 4.42 15.80 32.64
C LEU A 288 3.02 16.26 32.20
N GLU A 289 2.90 16.95 31.06
CA GLU A 289 1.60 17.35 30.47
C GLU A 289 0.68 16.16 30.22
N ARG A 290 1.22 15.00 29.81
CA ARG A 290 0.44 13.78 29.58
C ARG A 290 -0.18 13.20 30.86
N LEU A 291 0.27 13.63 32.04
CA LEU A 291 -0.31 13.26 33.34
C LEU A 291 -1.51 14.13 33.74
N ILE A 292 -1.89 15.17 32.97
CA ILE A 292 -3.00 16.07 33.31
C ILE A 292 -4.33 15.34 33.53
N GLY A 293 -4.56 14.22 32.85
CA GLY A 293 -5.74 13.37 33.06
C GLY A 293 -5.73 12.57 34.37
N ARG A 294 -4.62 12.61 35.12
CA ARG A 294 -4.36 11.90 36.38
C ARG A 294 -4.01 12.88 37.52
N CYS A 295 -4.34 14.17 37.38
CA CYS A 295 -4.03 15.21 38.35
C CYS A 295 -4.70 15.03 39.73
N ASN A 296 -5.66 14.12 39.88
CA ASN A 296 -6.30 13.82 41.16
C ASN A 296 -5.64 12.64 41.90
N GLU A 297 -4.67 11.96 41.29
CA GLU A 297 -3.99 10.83 41.91
C GLU A 297 -2.94 11.35 42.91
N PRO A 298 -3.01 11.01 44.22
CA PRO A 298 -2.15 11.59 45.25
C PRO A 298 -0.66 11.46 44.97
N GLU A 299 -0.22 10.33 44.42
CA GLU A 299 1.17 10.09 44.05
C GLU A 299 1.66 11.03 42.95
N ILE A 300 0.80 11.33 41.96
CA ILE A 300 1.12 12.24 40.86
C ILE A 300 1.23 13.68 41.37
N VAL A 301 0.30 14.10 42.26
CA VAL A 301 0.34 15.41 42.89
C VAL A 301 1.63 15.57 43.71
N MET A 302 1.91 14.63 44.61
CA MET A 302 3.11 14.64 45.45
C MET A 302 4.39 14.73 44.60
N LYS A 303 4.51 13.89 43.57
CA LYS A 303 5.68 13.92 42.66
C LYS A 303 5.79 15.23 41.87
N SER A 304 4.66 15.82 41.47
CA SER A 304 4.68 17.11 40.79
C SER A 304 5.11 18.27 41.71
N GLU A 305 4.74 18.25 42.99
CA GLU A 305 5.19 19.21 44.00
C GLU A 305 6.69 19.03 44.32
N GLU A 306 7.17 17.79 44.44
CA GLU A 306 8.60 17.47 44.57
C GLU A 306 9.40 18.06 43.40
N LEU A 307 8.92 17.86 42.16
CA LEU A 307 9.56 18.39 40.96
C LEU A 307 9.56 19.92 40.94
N LEU A 308 8.43 20.56 41.29
CA LEU A 308 8.29 22.02 41.35
C LEU A 308 9.35 22.66 42.26
N ASN A 309 9.64 22.01 43.39
CA ASN A 309 10.58 22.51 44.39
C ASN A 309 12.05 22.21 44.05
N SER A 310 12.31 21.15 43.27
CA SER A 310 13.67 20.67 42.98
C SER A 310 14.22 21.12 41.62
N THR A 311 13.37 21.33 40.61
CA THR A 311 13.83 21.66 39.26
C THR A 311 14.28 23.11 39.12
N THR A 312 15.29 23.35 38.29
CA THR A 312 15.74 24.70 37.89
C THR A 312 15.05 25.21 36.63
N SER A 313 14.42 24.30 35.86
CA SER A 313 13.72 24.60 34.61
C SER A 313 12.44 25.40 34.88
N GLN A 314 12.31 26.55 34.23
CA GLN A 314 11.09 27.35 34.32
C GLN A 314 9.91 26.67 33.62
N LEU A 315 10.16 25.98 32.50
CA LEU A 315 9.13 25.23 31.78
C LEU A 315 8.56 24.11 32.67
N LEU A 316 9.42 23.31 33.28
CA LEU A 316 8.99 22.22 34.16
C LEU A 316 8.30 22.74 35.42
N LYS A 317 8.74 23.86 36.01
CA LYS A 317 8.02 24.49 37.12
C LYS A 317 6.58 24.84 36.75
N ILE A 318 6.38 25.51 35.61
CA ILE A 318 5.04 25.90 35.15
C ILE A 318 4.19 24.65 34.91
N THR A 319 4.73 23.66 34.21
CA THR A 319 4.00 22.43 33.90
C THR A 319 3.69 21.60 35.16
N ALA A 320 4.61 21.53 36.12
CA ALA A 320 4.42 20.84 37.40
C ALA A 320 3.37 21.53 38.27
N HIS A 321 3.42 22.86 38.37
CA HIS A 321 2.43 23.64 39.09
C HIS A 321 1.02 23.49 38.49
N ASN A 322 0.93 23.53 37.16
CA ASN A 322 -0.34 23.29 36.46
C ASN A 322 -0.87 21.88 36.75
N LEU A 323 0.01 20.87 36.78
CA LEU A 323 -0.37 19.50 37.09
C LEU A 323 -0.86 19.33 38.54
N SER A 324 -0.17 19.93 39.51
CA SER A 324 -0.52 19.81 40.94
C SER A 324 -1.82 20.53 41.31
N THR A 325 -2.16 21.61 40.60
CA THR A 325 -3.34 22.44 40.88
C THR A 325 -4.56 22.12 40.01
N ALA A 326 -4.39 21.39 38.90
CA ALA A 326 -5.46 21.06 37.97
C ALA A 326 -6.59 20.21 38.56
N GLY A 327 -6.33 19.43 39.62
CA GLY A 327 -7.36 18.64 40.29
C GLY A 327 -8.34 19.51 41.09
N ASN A 328 -7.83 20.52 41.78
CA ASN A 328 -8.61 21.42 42.64
C ASN A 328 -9.57 22.34 41.86
N THR A 329 -9.34 22.54 40.56
CA THR A 329 -10.16 23.41 39.70
C THR A 329 -11.31 22.68 39.01
N ARG A 330 -11.34 21.33 39.05
CA ARG A 330 -12.42 20.52 38.43
C ARG A 330 -13.54 20.12 39.39
N GLU A 331 -13.41 20.46 40.67
CA GLU A 331 -14.41 20.18 41.72
C GLU A 331 -15.31 21.40 42.04
N LEU A 332 -15.16 22.51 41.30
CA LEU A 332 -15.99 23.72 41.36
C LEU A 332 -16.93 23.79 40.13
#